data_AF-A0A1I7SX48-F1
#
_entry.id   AF-A0A1I7SX48-F1
#
_cell.length_a   1.000
_cell.length_b   1.000
_cell.length_c   1.000
_cell.angle_alpha   90.00
_cell.angle_beta   90.00
_cell.angle_gamma   90.00
#
_symmetry.space_group_name_H-M   'P 1'
#
loop_
_entity.id
_entity.type
_entity.pdbx_description
1 polymer ?
#
loop_
_entity_poly.entity_id
_entity_poly.type
_entity_poly.pdbx_seq_one_letter_code
_entity_poly.pdbx_strand_id
1 'polypeptide(L)'
;MAGYFAWHGSVFCDYPVAMYVSGAISTGLWCTACMTCMILALNRCCDLLKPEWMEHFFQGSKAYFWLLAPTLYGLYFAVFTPPVVFTSIYDGAFFDPFVGMPVSDKEKYTSIPHTVNNVTVIIVLCVSYTSICIFVCMKTHSVAGNSGMNTLQIQLIAQATLICSLIFAAATVYVLMQFMELTGYMVVIGQISWQSSHGGTVFIYLFLNKSMRTEIRATFCPRCLSRPKHQTFIATTGINPPKTNSKSTGGSAFMI
;
A
#
# COMPACT_ATOMS: atom_id res chain seq x y z
N MET A 1 11.66 -16.59 -1.16
CA MET A 1 13.12 -16.81 -1.07
C MET A 1 13.56 -16.94 0.38
N ALA A 2 13.33 -15.94 1.25
CA ALA A 2 13.72 -15.98 2.67
C ALA A 2 13.38 -17.28 3.40
N GLY A 3 12.15 -17.80 3.31
CA GLY A 3 11.77 -19.07 3.97
C GLY A 3 12.54 -20.31 3.49
N TYR A 4 12.96 -20.35 2.21
CA TYR A 4 13.79 -21.45 1.70
C TYR A 4 15.20 -21.39 2.28
N PHE A 5 15.79 -20.19 2.33
CA PHE A 5 17.11 -19.97 2.92
C PHE A 5 17.12 -20.22 4.43
N ALA A 6 16.07 -19.79 5.14
CA ALA A 6 15.88 -20.08 6.56
C ALA A 6 15.86 -21.59 6.85
N TRP A 7 15.07 -22.35 6.08
CA TRP A 7 14.96 -23.80 6.24
C TRP A 7 16.31 -24.53 6.06
N HIS A 8 17.14 -24.08 5.12
CA HIS A 8 18.46 -24.66 4.86
C HIS A 8 19.57 -24.07 5.74
N GLY A 9 19.26 -23.10 6.60
CA GLY A 9 20.26 -22.40 7.41
C GLY A 9 21.27 -21.60 6.56
N SER A 10 20.89 -21.17 5.35
CA SER A 10 21.82 -20.56 4.41
C SER A 10 22.19 -19.11 4.75
N VAL A 11 23.46 -18.79 4.55
CA VAL A 11 24.04 -17.44 4.65
C VAL A 11 24.48 -16.93 3.28
N PHE A 12 24.91 -15.67 3.20
CA PHE A 12 25.27 -15.03 1.92
C PHE A 12 26.25 -15.83 1.06
N CYS A 13 27.23 -16.50 1.69
CA CYS A 13 28.27 -17.27 0.99
C CYS A 13 27.75 -18.52 0.26
N ASP A 14 26.58 -19.05 0.63
CA ASP A 14 26.04 -20.27 0.02
C ASP A 14 25.44 -20.00 -1.36
N TYR A 15 24.68 -18.90 -1.46
CA TYR A 15 23.94 -18.52 -2.67
C TYR A 15 24.05 -17.01 -2.96
N PRO A 16 25.26 -16.45 -3.15
CA PRO A 16 25.50 -15.02 -3.16
C PRO A 16 24.71 -14.28 -4.24
N VAL A 17 24.65 -14.83 -5.46
CA VAL A 17 23.92 -14.22 -6.58
C VAL A 17 22.41 -14.24 -6.31
N ALA A 18 21.86 -15.37 -5.86
CA ALA A 18 20.43 -15.50 -5.62
C ALA A 18 19.97 -14.61 -4.46
N MET A 19 20.74 -14.55 -3.37
CA MET A 19 20.45 -13.69 -2.23
C MET A 19 20.59 -12.21 -2.58
N TYR A 20 21.61 -11.82 -3.36
CA TYR A 20 21.77 -10.45 -3.84
C TYR A 20 20.60 -10.01 -4.73
N VAL A 21 20.25 -10.79 -5.76
CA VAL A 21 19.17 -10.45 -6.70
C VAL A 21 17.82 -10.41 -5.99
N SER A 22 17.52 -11.39 -5.14
CA SER A 22 16.27 -11.39 -4.38
C SER A 22 16.21 -10.24 -3.37
N GLY A 23 17.33 -9.88 -2.77
CA GLY A 23 17.49 -8.70 -1.93
C GLY A 23 17.20 -7.40 -2.66
N ALA A 24 17.79 -7.23 -3.85
CA ALA A 24 17.60 -6.05 -4.69
C ALA A 24 16.15 -5.85 -5.11
N ILE A 25 15.49 -6.93 -5.56
CA ILE A 25 14.07 -6.90 -5.88
C ILE A 25 13.25 -6.55 -4.63
N SER A 26 13.57 -7.13 -3.48
CA SER A 26 12.85 -6.87 -2.22
C SER A 26 13.00 -5.41 -1.77
N THR A 27 14.20 -4.84 -1.84
CA THR A 27 14.47 -3.43 -1.53
C THR A 27 13.72 -2.50 -2.48
N GLY A 28 13.75 -2.78 -3.79
CA GLY A 28 13.02 -1.98 -4.78
C GLY A 28 11.51 -2.00 -4.57
N LEU A 29 10.94 -3.19 -4.32
CA LEU A 29 9.51 -3.34 -4.03
C LEU A 29 9.11 -2.67 -2.72
N TRP A 30 9.96 -2.74 -1.70
CA TRP A 30 9.75 -2.02 -0.44
C TRP A 30 9.64 -0.51 -0.68
N CYS A 31 10.62 0.09 -1.36
CA CYS A 31 10.61 1.51 -1.66
C CYS A 31 9.44 1.92 -2.58
N THR A 32 9.03 1.04 -3.51
CA THR A 32 7.82 1.23 -4.31
C THR A 32 6.56 1.31 -3.45
N ALA A 33 6.42 0.37 -2.51
CA ALA A 33 5.28 0.32 -1.59
C ALA A 33 5.23 1.56 -0.69
N CYS A 34 6.38 1.98 -0.16
CA CYS A 34 6.54 3.22 0.60
C CYS A 34 6.06 4.45 -0.18
N MET A 35 6.56 4.64 -1.41
CA MET A 35 6.16 5.76 -2.26
C MET A 35 4.67 5.73 -2.61
N THR A 36 4.15 4.54 -2.91
CA THR A 36 2.71 4.35 -3.18
C THR A 36 1.86 4.73 -1.97
N CYS A 37 2.28 4.38 -0.76
CA CYS A 37 1.57 4.75 0.47
C CYS A 37 1.62 6.25 0.74
N MET A 38 2.75 6.92 0.47
CA MET A 38 2.82 8.39 0.57
C MET A 38 1.86 9.06 -0.43
N ILE A 39 1.82 8.60 -1.68
CA ILE A 39 0.88 9.11 -2.69
C ILE A 39 -0.57 8.84 -2.28
N LEU A 40 -0.86 7.65 -1.73
CA LEU A 40 -2.19 7.32 -1.23
C LEU A 40 -2.60 8.24 -0.08
N ALA A 41 -1.72 8.51 0.88
CA ALA A 41 -1.98 9.43 1.98
C ALA A 41 -2.26 10.85 1.47
N LEU A 42 -1.45 11.34 0.51
CA LEU A 42 -1.68 12.63 -0.15
C LEU A 42 -3.03 12.67 -0.89
N ASN A 43 -3.38 11.61 -1.62
CA ASN A 43 -4.66 11.50 -2.31
C ASN A 43 -5.83 11.63 -1.32
N ARG A 44 -5.75 11.00 -0.14
CA ARG A 44 -6.77 11.11 0.91
C ARG A 44 -6.81 12.49 1.54
N CYS A 45 -5.66 13.13 1.75
CA CYS A 45 -5.60 14.51 2.21
C CYS A 45 -6.26 15.46 1.20
N CYS A 46 -6.00 15.32 -0.10
CA CYS A 46 -6.63 16.14 -1.14
C CYS A 46 -8.14 15.93 -1.18
N ASP A 47 -8.61 14.69 -1.16
CA ASP A 47 -10.04 14.34 -1.18
C ASP A 47 -10.81 14.95 0.01
N LEU A 48 -10.17 15.05 1.19
CA LEU A 48 -10.81 15.61 2.39
C LEU A 48 -10.71 17.12 2.48
N LEU A 49 -9.51 17.67 2.28
CA LEU A 49 -9.22 19.07 2.57
C LEU A 49 -9.71 19.99 1.46
N LYS A 50 -9.50 19.60 0.19
CA LYS A 50 -9.85 20.39 -0.99
C LYS A 50 -10.14 19.46 -2.19
N PRO A 51 -11.40 19.04 -2.39
CA PRO A 51 -11.79 18.19 -3.51
C PRO A 51 -11.34 18.71 -4.88
N GLU A 52 -11.27 20.04 -5.07
CA GLU A 52 -10.75 20.69 -6.29
C GLU A 52 -9.30 20.28 -6.61
N TRP A 53 -8.46 20.09 -5.59
CA TRP A 53 -7.08 19.62 -5.76
C TRP A 53 -7.05 18.15 -6.18
N MET A 54 -7.99 17.35 -5.66
CA MET A 54 -8.11 15.95 -6.05
C MET A 54 -8.44 15.82 -7.55
N GLU A 55 -9.36 16.64 -8.07
CA GLU A 55 -9.66 16.70 -9.51
C GLU A 55 -8.45 17.19 -10.32
N HIS A 56 -7.78 18.25 -9.85
CA HIS A 56 -6.64 18.81 -10.58
C HIS A 56 -5.46 17.84 -10.71
N PHE A 57 -5.10 17.15 -9.63
CA PHE A 57 -3.90 16.30 -9.56
C PHE A 57 -4.14 14.85 -9.94
N PHE A 58 -5.30 14.27 -9.64
CA PHE A 58 -5.51 12.81 -9.74
C PHE A 58 -6.53 12.38 -10.79
N GLN A 59 -7.25 13.30 -11.45
CA GLN A 59 -8.29 12.93 -12.40
C GLN A 59 -7.75 12.48 -13.77
N GLY A 60 -8.39 11.47 -14.36
CA GLY A 60 -8.14 11.02 -15.72
C GLY A 60 -6.76 10.40 -15.91
N SER A 61 -6.10 10.74 -17.03
CA SER A 61 -4.80 10.15 -17.40
C SER A 61 -3.65 10.51 -16.45
N LYS A 62 -3.81 11.56 -15.62
CA LYS A 62 -2.82 12.00 -14.63
C LYS A 62 -2.53 10.95 -13.57
N ALA A 63 -3.52 10.12 -13.22
CA ALA A 63 -3.34 9.02 -12.27
C ALA A 63 -2.26 8.02 -12.74
N TYR A 64 -2.16 7.76 -14.04
CA TYR A 64 -1.13 6.87 -14.57
C TYR A 64 0.29 7.44 -14.40
N PHE A 65 0.46 8.76 -14.48
CA PHE A 65 1.74 9.40 -14.19
C PHE A 65 2.12 9.25 -12.70
N TRP A 66 1.15 9.37 -11.79
CA TRP A 66 1.36 9.12 -10.37
C TRP A 66 1.69 7.66 -10.05
N LEU A 67 1.25 6.70 -10.87
CA LEU A 67 1.63 5.29 -10.74
C LEU A 67 3.02 4.99 -11.29
N LEU A 68 3.48 5.75 -12.30
CA LEU A 68 4.82 5.60 -12.85
C LEU A 68 5.90 6.01 -11.85
N ALA A 69 5.65 7.04 -11.03
CA ALA A 69 6.63 7.55 -10.07
C ALA A 69 7.10 6.48 -9.04
N PRO A 70 6.22 5.74 -8.33
CA PRO A 70 6.62 4.62 -7.49
C PRO A 70 7.43 3.55 -8.23
N THR A 71 7.06 3.22 -9.46
CA THR A 71 7.76 2.19 -10.26
C THR A 71 9.19 2.60 -10.58
N LEU A 72 9.38 3.85 -11.04
CA LEU A 72 10.72 4.38 -11.32
C LEU A 72 11.55 4.51 -10.04
N TYR A 73 10.92 4.93 -8.93
CA TYR A 73 11.57 5.02 -7.63
C TYR A 73 12.05 3.65 -7.13
N GLY A 74 11.19 2.63 -7.20
CA GLY A 74 11.57 1.26 -6.86
C GLY A 74 12.67 0.70 -7.74
N LEU A 75 12.60 0.95 -9.06
CA LEU A 75 13.64 0.53 -10.00
C LEU A 75 14.99 1.16 -9.66
N TYR A 76 14.99 2.44 -9.26
CA TYR A 76 16.21 3.10 -8.79
C TYR A 76 16.83 2.35 -7.60
N PHE A 77 16.03 1.99 -6.60
CA PHE A 77 16.50 1.22 -5.45
C PHE A 77 16.98 -0.19 -5.81
N ALA A 78 16.26 -0.87 -6.70
CA ALA A 78 16.62 -2.22 -7.12
C ALA A 78 17.95 -2.29 -7.87
N VAL A 79 18.30 -1.25 -8.64
CA VAL A 79 19.47 -1.28 -9.54
C VAL A 79 20.67 -0.50 -8.98
N PHE A 80 20.42 0.64 -8.32
CA PHE A 80 21.48 1.59 -7.97
C PHE A 80 21.79 1.68 -6.47
N THR A 81 21.11 0.91 -5.61
CA THR A 81 21.37 0.93 -4.17
C THR A 81 21.78 -0.43 -3.63
N PRO A 82 22.58 -0.49 -2.54
CA PRO A 82 22.89 -1.74 -1.88
C PRO A 82 21.59 -2.43 -1.42
N PRO A 83 21.38 -3.72 -1.74
CA PRO A 83 20.20 -4.44 -1.33
C PRO A 83 20.29 -4.91 0.12
N VAL A 84 19.15 -5.25 0.71
CA VAL A 84 19.13 -6.06 1.93
C VAL A 84 19.32 -7.53 1.56
N VAL A 85 20.18 -8.23 2.28
CA VAL A 85 20.52 -9.63 2.06
C VAL A 85 20.00 -10.46 3.22
N PHE A 86 19.35 -11.58 2.91
CA PHE A 86 18.87 -12.52 3.92
C PHE A 86 20.04 -13.30 4.56
N THR A 87 19.97 -13.51 5.88
CA THR A 87 20.85 -14.42 6.61
C THR A 87 20.04 -15.26 7.60
N SER A 88 20.33 -16.56 7.66
CA SER A 88 19.78 -17.50 8.63
C SER A 88 20.25 -17.25 10.06
N ILE A 89 21.36 -16.53 10.27
CA ILE A 89 21.89 -16.23 11.62
C ILE A 89 20.85 -15.50 12.48
N TYR A 90 20.06 -14.63 11.84
CA TYR A 90 19.01 -13.85 12.48
C TYR A 90 17.63 -14.08 11.85
N ASP A 91 17.53 -15.02 10.90
CA ASP A 91 16.33 -15.26 10.07
C ASP A 91 15.73 -13.96 9.49
N GLY A 92 16.60 -13.07 9.01
CA GLY A 92 16.21 -11.71 8.62
C GLY A 92 17.06 -11.13 7.50
N ALA A 93 16.60 -10.01 6.95
CA ALA A 93 17.28 -9.29 5.87
C ALA A 93 17.97 -8.02 6.40
N PHE A 94 19.25 -7.87 6.08
CA PHE A 94 20.11 -6.79 6.55
C PHE A 94 20.99 -6.25 5.42
N PHE A 95 21.44 -5.00 5.52
CA PHE A 95 22.37 -4.47 4.54
C PHE A 95 23.76 -5.11 4.64
N ASP A 96 24.22 -5.42 5.85
CA ASP A 96 25.46 -6.17 6.06
C ASP A 96 25.21 -7.68 5.81
N PRO A 97 25.72 -8.26 4.70
CA PRO A 97 25.54 -9.67 4.41
C PRO A 97 26.29 -10.58 5.40
N PHE A 98 27.22 -10.02 6.18
CA PHE A 98 28.03 -10.72 7.16
C PHE A 98 27.61 -10.47 8.61
N VAL A 99 26.44 -9.86 8.84
CA VAL A 99 25.95 -9.56 10.19
C VAL A 99 25.97 -10.81 11.09
N GLY A 100 26.54 -10.67 12.29
CA GLY A 100 26.71 -11.77 13.24
C GLY A 100 27.93 -12.67 13.00
N MET A 101 28.73 -12.40 11.97
CA MET A 101 30.01 -13.09 11.72
C MET A 101 31.22 -12.22 12.10
N PRO A 102 32.42 -12.81 12.33
CA PRO A 102 33.62 -12.05 12.72
C PRO A 102 34.08 -10.99 11.70
N VAL A 103 33.63 -11.10 10.44
CA VAL A 103 33.96 -10.19 9.33
C VAL A 103 32.89 -9.11 9.09
N SER A 104 31.87 -9.03 9.96
CA SER A 104 30.80 -8.04 9.90
C SER A 104 31.37 -6.62 9.98
N ASP A 105 30.93 -5.77 9.06
CA ASP A 105 31.27 -4.35 9.01
C ASP A 105 30.02 -3.57 8.63
N LYS A 106 29.31 -3.11 9.65
CA LYS A 106 28.06 -2.36 9.47
C LYS A 106 28.27 -1.08 8.70
N GLU A 107 29.39 -0.37 8.87
CA GLU A 107 29.59 0.94 8.24
C GLU A 107 29.77 0.82 6.73
N LYS A 108 30.48 -0.24 6.31
CA LYS A 108 30.73 -0.53 4.90
C LYS A 108 29.47 -0.89 4.13
N TYR A 109 28.55 -1.62 4.77
CA TYR A 109 27.36 -2.16 4.13
C TYR A 109 26.09 -1.47 4.65
N THR A 110 25.99 -0.14 4.48
CA THR A 110 24.75 0.62 4.73
C THR A 110 24.16 1.21 3.46
N SER A 111 22.87 1.52 3.47
CA SER A 111 22.19 2.25 2.39
C SER A 111 21.56 3.53 2.93
N ILE A 112 22.30 4.64 2.81
CA ILE A 112 21.79 5.98 3.16
C ILE A 112 20.46 6.30 2.43
N PRO A 113 20.31 6.04 1.11
CA PRO A 113 19.05 6.31 0.42
C PRO A 113 17.86 5.57 1.04
N HIS A 114 18.06 4.33 1.50
CA HIS A 114 16.98 3.54 2.10
C HIS A 114 16.61 4.06 3.48
N THR A 115 17.60 4.44 4.29
CA THR A 115 17.37 5.08 5.59
C THR A 115 16.60 6.39 5.41
N VAL A 116 16.98 7.22 4.45
CA VAL A 116 16.27 8.46 4.11
C VAL A 116 14.84 8.16 3.65
N ASN A 117 14.62 7.14 2.81
CA ASN A 117 13.26 6.70 2.44
C ASN A 117 12.41 6.39 3.67
N ASN A 118 12.89 5.54 4.58
CA ASN A 118 12.11 5.13 5.74
C ASN A 118 11.80 6.31 6.68
N VAL A 119 12.77 7.19 6.94
CA VAL A 119 12.54 8.40 7.74
C VAL A 119 11.53 9.33 7.06
N THR A 120 11.64 9.51 5.75
CA THR A 120 10.70 10.34 4.98
C THR A 120 9.28 9.80 5.06
N VAL A 121 9.10 8.48 4.89
CA VAL A 121 7.80 7.81 5.01
C VAL A 121 7.21 8.04 6.40
N ILE A 122 7.99 7.86 7.47
CA ILE A 122 7.53 8.09 8.84
C ILE A 122 7.00 9.53 8.99
N ILE A 123 7.77 10.53 8.55
CA ILE A 123 7.39 11.94 8.66
C ILE A 123 6.13 12.24 7.85
N VAL A 124 6.10 11.85 6.57
CA VAL A 124 4.98 12.14 5.66
C VAL A 124 3.69 11.49 6.13
N LEU A 125 3.74 10.22 6.58
CA LEU A 125 2.56 9.52 7.06
C LEU A 125 2.07 10.12 8.38
N CYS A 126 2.96 10.45 9.32
CA CYS A 126 2.57 11.15 10.55
C CYS A 126 1.82 12.45 10.24
N VAL A 127 2.42 13.34 9.44
CA VAL A 127 1.80 14.63 9.11
C VAL A 127 0.47 14.44 8.39
N SER A 128 0.40 13.54 7.42
CA SER A 128 -0.81 13.31 6.62
C SER A 128 -1.95 12.77 7.48
N TYR A 129 -1.70 11.73 8.29
CA TYR A 129 -2.76 11.12 9.09
C TYR A 129 -3.16 11.96 10.30
N THR A 130 -2.24 12.71 10.91
CA THR A 130 -2.61 13.72 11.91
C THR A 130 -3.54 14.77 11.29
N SER A 131 -3.26 15.24 10.07
CA SER A 131 -4.11 16.21 9.36
C SER A 131 -5.49 15.63 9.05
N ILE A 132 -5.57 14.38 8.60
CA ILE A 132 -6.84 13.66 8.36
C ILE A 132 -7.64 13.54 9.66
N CYS A 133 -7.00 13.12 10.75
CA CYS A 133 -7.66 12.97 12.05
C CYS A 133 -8.23 14.32 12.55
N ILE A 134 -7.46 15.40 12.47
CA ILE A 134 -7.92 16.74 12.85
C ILE A 134 -9.15 17.13 12.02
N PHE A 135 -9.10 16.96 10.70
CA PHE A 135 -10.22 17.30 9.81
C PHE A 135 -11.48 16.49 10.13
N VAL A 136 -11.35 15.18 10.34
CA VAL A 136 -12.47 14.31 10.70
C VAL A 136 -13.07 14.72 12.05
N CYS A 137 -12.24 15.02 13.05
CA CYS A 137 -12.69 15.49 14.37
C CYS A 137 -13.43 16.83 14.27
N MET A 138 -12.87 17.81 13.55
CA MET A 138 -13.51 19.12 13.33
C MET A 138 -14.85 18.97 12.64
N LYS A 139 -14.91 18.17 11.57
CA LYS A 139 -16.15 17.95 10.82
C LYS A 139 -17.20 17.22 11.64
N THR A 140 -16.80 16.31 12.53
CA THR A 140 -17.71 15.58 13.44
C THR A 140 -18.25 16.49 14.55
N HIS A 141 -17.41 17.35 15.14
CA HIS A 141 -17.82 18.30 16.19
C HIS A 141 -18.62 19.49 15.65
N SER A 142 -18.44 19.87 14.39
CA SER A 142 -19.19 20.96 13.77
C SER A 142 -20.63 20.57 13.37
N VAL A 143 -21.05 19.30 13.55
CA VAL A 143 -22.39 18.80 13.21
C VAL A 143 -23.42 19.17 14.31
N ALA A 144 -23.72 20.47 14.38
CA ALA A 144 -25.08 20.94 14.64
C ALA A 144 -25.85 21.17 13.30
N GLY A 145 -25.22 20.86 12.14
CA GLY A 145 -25.80 21.03 10.80
C GLY A 145 -25.45 19.86 9.86
N ASN A 146 -26.42 19.48 9.03
CA ASN A 146 -26.62 18.22 8.29
C ASN A 146 -25.58 17.85 7.19
N SER A 147 -24.27 18.05 7.37
CA SER A 147 -23.24 17.77 6.34
C SER A 147 -22.12 16.85 6.82
N GLY A 148 -22.48 15.65 7.26
CA GLY A 148 -21.53 14.57 7.60
C GLY A 148 -20.73 14.07 6.39
N MET A 149 -19.65 13.31 6.64
CA MET A 149 -18.88 12.65 5.57
C MET A 149 -19.66 11.48 4.95
N ASN A 150 -19.45 11.26 3.65
CA ASN A 150 -20.03 10.11 2.96
C ASN A 150 -19.44 8.80 3.51
N THR A 151 -20.28 7.77 3.67
CA THR A 151 -19.87 6.42 4.10
C THR A 151 -18.75 5.86 3.22
N LEU A 152 -18.78 6.10 1.90
CA LEU A 152 -17.72 5.65 1.00
C LEU A 152 -16.38 6.33 1.34
N GLN A 153 -16.41 7.64 1.59
CA GLN A 153 -15.21 8.41 1.94
C GLN A 153 -14.59 7.90 3.25
N ILE A 154 -15.41 7.68 4.27
CA ILE A 154 -14.97 7.09 5.55
C ILE A 154 -14.34 5.72 5.34
N GLN A 155 -14.93 4.86 4.50
CA GLN A 155 -14.38 3.53 4.22
C GLN A 155 -13.02 3.60 3.51
N LEU A 156 -12.87 4.48 2.52
CA LEU A 156 -11.61 4.66 1.79
C LEU A 156 -10.49 5.19 2.69
N ILE A 157 -10.81 6.13 3.59
CA ILE A 157 -9.86 6.64 4.58
C ILE A 157 -9.46 5.53 5.55
N ALA A 158 -10.43 4.80 6.11
CA ALA A 158 -10.14 3.73 7.06
C ALA A 158 -9.22 2.65 6.46
N GLN A 159 -9.47 2.25 5.21
CA GLN A 159 -8.61 1.31 4.49
C GLN A 159 -7.19 1.87 4.30
N ALA A 160 -7.08 3.10 3.80
CA ALA A 160 -5.79 3.73 3.58
C ALA A 160 -5.00 3.87 4.89
N THR A 161 -5.65 4.30 5.98
CA THR A 161 -5.04 4.43 7.32
C THR A 161 -4.48 3.10 7.80
N LEU A 162 -5.25 2.01 7.69
CA LEU A 162 -4.78 0.70 8.13
C LEU A 162 -3.58 0.23 7.30
N ILE A 163 -3.64 0.37 5.98
CA ILE A 163 -2.52 -0.01 5.09
C ILE A 163 -1.26 0.79 5.43
N CYS A 164 -1.39 2.12 5.52
CA CYS A 164 -0.24 2.98 5.79
C CYS A 164 0.30 2.82 7.21
N SER A 165 -0.55 2.45 8.19
CA SER A 165 -0.10 2.17 9.56
C SER A 165 0.84 0.96 9.62
N LEU A 166 0.62 -0.07 8.78
CA LEU A 166 1.50 -1.23 8.71
C LEU A 166 2.87 -0.86 8.10
N ILE A 167 2.87 -0.05 7.04
CA ILE A 167 4.10 0.46 6.42
C ILE A 167 4.86 1.38 7.38
N PHE A 168 4.15 2.25 8.11
CA PHE A 168 4.72 3.11 9.14
C PHE A 168 5.40 2.29 10.25
N ALA A 169 4.71 1.28 10.78
CA ALA A 169 5.24 0.42 11.84
C ALA A 169 6.50 -0.30 11.38
N ALA A 170 6.47 -0.91 10.20
CA ALA A 170 7.64 -1.57 9.63
C ALA A 170 8.80 -0.59 9.39
N ALA A 171 8.57 0.55 8.74
CA ALA A 171 9.61 1.56 8.52
C ALA A 171 10.26 2.03 9.84
N THR A 172 9.45 2.23 10.89
CA THR A 172 9.93 2.62 12.22
C THR A 172 10.84 1.56 12.83
N VAL A 173 10.41 0.30 12.83
CA VAL A 173 11.22 -0.79 13.39
C VAL A 173 12.56 -0.95 12.65
N TYR A 174 12.56 -0.87 11.33
CA TYR A 174 13.81 -0.97 10.56
C TYR A 174 14.75 0.23 10.77
N VAL A 175 14.20 1.44 10.96
CA VAL A 175 15.01 2.60 11.36
C VAL A 175 15.62 2.38 12.75
N LEU A 176 14.84 1.88 13.70
CA LEU A 176 15.36 1.54 15.03
C LEU A 176 16.46 0.48 14.97
N MET A 177 16.29 -0.57 14.15
CA MET A 177 17.31 -1.60 13.93
C MET A 177 18.60 -1.07 13.31
N GLN A 178 18.53 0.04 12.56
CA GLN A 178 19.69 0.67 11.94
C GLN A 178 20.53 1.48 12.94
N PHE A 179 19.89 2.13 13.92
CA PHE A 179 20.55 3.04 14.87
C PHE A 179 20.78 2.46 16.26
N MET A 180 20.03 1.43 16.65
CA MET A 180 20.17 0.75 17.94
C MET A 180 20.94 -0.57 17.80
N GLU A 181 21.43 -1.09 18.92
CA GLU A 181 22.01 -2.41 18.97
C GLU A 181 20.98 -3.47 18.58
N LEU A 182 21.42 -4.43 17.76
CA LEU A 182 20.55 -5.42 17.16
C LEU A 182 20.23 -6.49 18.21
N THR A 183 19.00 -6.51 18.71
CA THR A 183 18.51 -7.58 19.61
C THR A 183 17.62 -8.56 18.84
N GLY A 184 17.63 -9.84 19.24
CA GLY A 184 16.82 -10.86 18.56
C GLY A 184 15.33 -10.54 18.50
N TYR A 185 14.77 -9.95 19.57
CA TYR A 185 13.36 -9.53 19.60
C TYR A 185 13.06 -8.43 18.57
N MET A 186 13.96 -7.46 18.38
CA MET A 186 13.78 -6.41 17.39
C MET A 186 13.77 -6.96 15.97
N VAL A 187 14.61 -7.97 15.68
CA VAL A 187 14.62 -8.64 14.37
C VAL A 187 13.28 -9.32 14.10
N VAL A 188 12.77 -10.10 15.07
CA VAL A 188 11.48 -10.80 14.93
C VAL A 188 10.35 -9.81 14.70
N ILE A 189 10.28 -8.72 15.49
CA ILE A 189 9.28 -7.67 15.30
C ILE A 189 9.42 -7.04 13.91
N GLY A 190 10.64 -6.74 13.47
CA GLY A 190 10.91 -6.18 12.14
C GLY A 190 10.41 -7.08 11.02
N GLN A 191 10.67 -8.38 11.09
CA GLN A 191 10.20 -9.34 10.09
C GLN A 191 8.68 -9.48 10.09
N ILE A 192 8.04 -9.56 11.28
CA ILE A 192 6.58 -9.63 11.39
C ILE A 192 5.93 -8.37 10.83
N SER A 193 6.43 -7.18 11.18
CA SER A 193 5.91 -5.90 10.69
C SER A 193 6.06 -5.80 9.17
N TRP A 194 7.20 -6.20 8.62
CA TRP A 194 7.43 -6.22 7.18
C TRP A 194 6.48 -7.16 6.44
N GLN A 195 6.36 -8.42 6.89
CA GLN A 195 5.44 -9.38 6.29
C GLN A 195 3.98 -8.91 6.37
N SER A 196 3.59 -8.34 7.51
CA SER A 196 2.25 -7.76 7.72
C SER A 196 1.99 -6.59 6.77
N SER A 197 2.99 -5.74 6.51
CA SER A 197 2.82 -4.58 5.63
C SER A 197 2.54 -4.93 4.16
N HIS A 198 2.91 -6.13 3.72
CA HIS A 198 2.59 -6.61 2.37
C HIS A 198 1.39 -7.55 2.37
N GLY A 199 1.42 -8.61 3.20
CA GLY A 199 0.36 -9.62 3.27
C GLY A 199 -0.93 -9.12 3.91
N GLY A 200 -0.83 -8.23 4.91
CA GLY A 200 -1.97 -7.66 5.63
C GLY A 200 -2.86 -6.79 4.76
N THR A 201 -2.32 -6.13 3.74
CA THR A 201 -3.07 -5.23 2.85
C THR A 201 -4.20 -5.94 2.11
N VAL A 202 -3.96 -7.19 1.68
CA VAL A 202 -4.97 -8.02 1.01
C VAL A 202 -6.15 -8.29 1.93
N PHE A 203 -5.88 -8.63 3.20
CA PHE A 203 -6.93 -8.85 4.19
C PHE A 203 -7.71 -7.57 4.49
N ILE A 204 -7.03 -6.43 4.61
CA ILE A 204 -7.68 -5.13 4.82
C ILE A 204 -8.69 -4.85 3.69
N TYR A 205 -8.28 -5.01 2.44
CA TYR A 205 -9.18 -4.83 1.30
C TYR A 205 -10.34 -5.83 1.31
N LEU A 206 -10.08 -7.12 1.58
CA LEU A 206 -11.11 -8.14 1.64
C LEU A 206 -12.16 -7.85 2.71
N PHE A 207 -11.77 -7.43 3.91
CA PHE A 207 -12.72 -7.21 5.00
C PHE A 207 -13.48 -5.88 4.87
N LEU A 208 -12.81 -4.83 4.39
CA LEU A 208 -13.37 -3.48 4.41
C LEU A 208 -13.99 -3.04 3.08
N ASN A 209 -13.70 -3.70 1.96
CA ASN A 209 -14.26 -3.33 0.65
C ASN A 209 -15.42 -4.27 0.27
N LYS A 210 -16.66 -3.78 0.43
CA LYS A 210 -17.87 -4.53 0.04
C LYS A 210 -17.93 -4.81 -1.46
N SER A 211 -17.51 -3.86 -2.30
CA SER A 211 -17.51 -4.03 -3.76
C SER A 211 -16.56 -5.14 -4.17
N MET A 212 -15.31 -5.15 -3.68
CA MET A 212 -14.37 -6.24 -3.95
C MET A 212 -14.91 -7.61 -3.50
N ARG A 213 -15.52 -7.70 -2.33
CA ARG A 213 -16.12 -8.98 -1.89
C ARG A 213 -17.22 -9.46 -2.82
N THR A 214 -18.06 -8.55 -3.29
CA THR A 214 -19.13 -8.87 -4.24
C THR A 214 -18.54 -9.36 -5.57
N GLU A 215 -17.53 -8.68 -6.11
CA GLU A 215 -16.88 -9.07 -7.36
C GLU A 215 -16.13 -10.40 -7.26
N ILE A 216 -15.40 -10.62 -6.15
CA ILE A 216 -14.74 -11.91 -5.89
C ILE A 216 -15.78 -13.03 -5.78
N ARG A 217 -16.91 -12.81 -5.09
CA ARG A 217 -18.01 -13.79 -5.06
C ARG A 217 -18.60 -14.03 -6.43
N ALA A 218 -18.81 -13.00 -7.24
CA ALA A 218 -19.38 -13.13 -8.57
C ALA A 218 -18.45 -13.90 -9.54
N THR A 219 -17.13 -13.71 -9.38
CA THR A 219 -16.12 -14.30 -10.26
C THR A 219 -15.74 -15.73 -9.84
N PHE A 220 -15.60 -15.98 -8.54
CA PHE A 220 -15.05 -17.24 -8.01
C PHE A 220 -16.09 -18.15 -7.33
N CYS A 221 -17.30 -17.67 -6.96
CA CYS A 221 -18.33 -18.60 -6.50
C CYS A 221 -19.05 -19.25 -7.70
N PRO A 222 -19.26 -20.57 -7.69
CA PRO A 222 -20.05 -21.26 -8.71
C PRO A 222 -21.45 -20.65 -8.84
N ARG A 223 -21.94 -20.51 -10.08
CA ARG A 223 -23.26 -19.93 -10.40
C ARG A 223 -24.43 -20.59 -9.65
N CYS A 224 -24.25 -21.81 -9.13
CA CYS A 224 -25.23 -22.49 -8.27
C CYS A 224 -25.52 -21.79 -6.93
N LEU A 225 -24.64 -20.91 -6.45
CA LEU A 225 -24.81 -20.15 -5.19
C LEU A 225 -25.25 -18.70 -5.41
N SER A 226 -25.32 -18.25 -6.67
CA SER A 226 -25.74 -16.90 -7.01
C SER A 226 -27.27 -16.81 -6.96
N ARG A 227 -27.82 -16.10 -5.96
CA ARG A 227 -29.25 -15.73 -5.97
C ARG A 227 -29.56 -14.97 -7.27
N PRO A 228 -30.62 -15.33 -8.02
CA PRO A 228 -31.04 -14.54 -9.16
C PRO A 228 -31.38 -13.13 -8.68
N LYS A 229 -30.74 -12.12 -9.27
CA LYS A 229 -31.14 -10.73 -9.07
C LYS A 229 -32.56 -10.60 -9.63
N HIS A 230 -33.56 -10.48 -8.75
CA HIS A 230 -34.90 -10.11 -9.17
C HIS A 230 -34.80 -8.70 -9.77
N GLN A 231 -34.84 -8.59 -11.09
CA GLN A 231 -35.10 -7.31 -11.74
C GLN A 231 -36.53 -6.94 -11.37
N THR A 232 -36.69 -6.03 -10.42
CA THR A 232 -37.97 -5.38 -10.18
C THR A 232 -38.20 -4.46 -11.37
N PHE A 233 -38.93 -4.96 -12.38
CA PHE A 233 -39.52 -4.11 -13.39
C PHE A 233 -40.49 -3.17 -12.67
N ILE A 234 -40.12 -1.90 -12.54
CA ILE A 234 -41.07 -0.85 -12.19
C ILE A 234 -42.00 -0.73 -13.40
N ALA A 235 -43.19 -1.32 -13.30
CA ALA A 235 -44.25 -1.12 -14.28
C ALA A 235 -44.72 0.34 -14.15
N THR A 236 -44.20 1.22 -15.00
CA THR A 236 -44.76 2.55 -15.18
C THR A 236 -46.09 2.38 -15.92
N THR A 237 -47.19 2.45 -15.19
CA THR A 237 -48.52 2.65 -15.77
C THR A 237 -48.57 4.05 -16.39
N GLY A 238 -48.88 4.13 -17.68
CA GLY A 238 -49.47 5.31 -18.28
C GLY A 238 -48.76 5.90 -19.51
N ILE A 239 -49.53 5.89 -20.60
CA ILE A 239 -49.55 6.86 -21.71
C ILE A 239 -48.64 6.55 -22.92
N ASN A 240 -49.31 6.35 -24.06
CA ASN A 240 -48.78 6.08 -25.39
C ASN A 240 -47.72 7.12 -25.86
N PRO A 241 -46.66 6.71 -26.58
CA PRO A 241 -45.74 7.63 -27.23
C PRO A 241 -46.14 7.89 -28.70
N PRO A 242 -45.96 9.11 -29.24
CA PRO A 242 -45.76 9.28 -30.67
C PRO A 242 -44.29 9.03 -31.03
N LYS A 243 -44.11 8.27 -32.12
CA LYS A 243 -42.83 7.91 -32.75
C LYS A 243 -42.10 9.14 -33.29
N THR A 244 -40.76 9.16 -33.18
CA THR A 244 -39.84 9.32 -34.35
C THR A 244 -38.35 9.23 -33.98
N ASN A 245 -37.73 8.19 -34.54
CA ASN A 245 -36.36 7.99 -35.04
C ASN A 245 -35.14 8.83 -34.59
N SER A 246 -34.22 8.06 -34.00
CA SER A 246 -32.75 8.10 -33.93
C SER A 246 -31.94 9.05 -34.83
N LYS A 247 -30.83 9.58 -34.24
CA LYS A 247 -29.49 9.01 -34.45
C LYS A 247 -28.49 9.41 -33.35
N SER A 248 -27.73 8.38 -32.97
CA SER A 248 -26.65 8.26 -31.98
C SER A 248 -25.38 9.05 -32.32
N THR A 249 -24.70 9.57 -31.29
CA THR A 249 -23.33 9.21 -30.84
C THR A 249 -23.06 10.02 -29.56
N GLY A 250 -22.64 9.50 -28.40
CA GLY A 250 -21.90 8.29 -28.09
C GLY A 250 -20.74 8.68 -27.17
N GLY A 251 -21.02 8.96 -25.88
CA GLY A 251 -20.01 9.24 -24.86
C GLY A 251 -19.91 8.08 -23.88
N SER A 252 -18.85 7.28 -23.97
CA SER A 252 -18.53 6.21 -23.01
C SER A 252 -17.70 6.78 -21.87
N ALA A 253 -18.28 6.79 -20.66
CA ALA A 253 -17.56 6.99 -19.41
C ALA A 253 -16.97 5.66 -18.92
N PHE A 254 -15.67 5.63 -18.68
CA PHE A 254 -14.97 4.60 -17.91
C PHE A 254 -14.67 5.18 -16.53
N MET A 255 -15.13 4.49 -15.48
CA MET A 255 -14.78 4.75 -14.07
C MET A 255 -13.78 3.67 -13.62
N ILE A 256 -12.66 4.12 -13.06
CA ILE A 256 -11.85 3.40 -12.06
C ILE A 256 -11.96 4.21 -10.78
#